data_AF-A0A954HKI4-F1
#
_entry.id   AF-A0A954HKI4-F1
#
_cell.length_a   1.000
_cell.length_b   1.000
_cell.length_c   1.000
_cell.angle_alpha   90.00
_cell.angle_beta   90.00
_cell.angle_gamma   90.00
#
_symmetry.space_group_name_H-M   'P 1'
#
loop_
_entity.id
_entity.type
_entity.pdbx_description
1 polymer ?
#
loop_
_entity_poly.entity_id
_entity_poly.type
_entity_poly.pdbx_seq_one_letter_code
_entity_poly.pdbx_strand_id
1 'polypeptide(L)'
;MSQSETTTTPPKRIVVRAIGPKLRKLLYVLAGLLGLLFANSAYLATITFLEWLHKETYQNYFYQCMFLAHLALGLLLIVPFLVFSIIHMRNTFDRKNRKAVKVGYALFVVSLLLLGSGLALFRVQGFEIKQPTTRAVVYWLHVISPLFAVWLYLVHRLAGPKI
;
A
#
# COMPACT_ATOMS: atom_id res chain seq x y z
N MET A 1 -14.54 60.45 -26.07
CA MET A 1 -13.54 59.75 -25.22
C MET A 1 -14.28 58.68 -24.45
N SER A 2 -14.35 57.44 -24.96
CA SER A 2 -14.95 56.31 -24.25
C SER A 2 -13.95 55.17 -24.36
N GLN A 3 -13.32 54.84 -23.23
CA GLN A 3 -12.28 53.83 -23.14
C GLN A 3 -12.96 52.46 -23.02
N SER A 4 -12.71 51.59 -23.99
CA SER A 4 -13.13 50.19 -23.94
C SER A 4 -12.22 49.45 -22.97
N GLU A 5 -12.73 49.12 -21.78
CA GLU A 5 -12.05 48.24 -20.84
C GLU A 5 -12.01 46.81 -21.41
N THR A 6 -10.81 46.37 -21.80
CA THR A 6 -10.53 44.97 -22.15
C THR A 6 -10.44 44.16 -20.86
N THR A 7 -11.51 43.46 -20.50
CA THR A 7 -11.50 42.46 -19.42
C THR A 7 -10.66 41.25 -19.81
N THR A 8 -9.38 41.28 -19.47
CA THR A 8 -8.45 40.15 -19.64
C THR A 8 -8.82 39.05 -18.65
N THR A 9 -9.54 38.02 -19.10
CA THR A 9 -9.85 36.85 -18.27
C THR A 9 -8.54 36.11 -17.96
N PRO A 10 -8.21 35.81 -16.68
CA PRO A 10 -6.95 35.15 -16.35
C PRO A 10 -6.91 33.75 -16.98
N PRO A 11 -5.76 33.31 -17.52
CA PRO A 11 -5.65 32.02 -18.19
C PRO A 11 -6.02 30.89 -17.22
N LYS A 12 -7.06 30.14 -17.56
CA LYS A 12 -7.56 28.98 -16.82
C LYS A 12 -6.41 27.99 -16.64
N ARG A 13 -5.80 27.97 -15.44
CA ARG A 13 -4.71 27.02 -15.11
C ARG A 13 -5.22 25.60 -15.36
N ILE A 14 -4.69 24.96 -16.39
CA ILE A 14 -4.97 23.55 -16.68
C ILE A 14 -4.35 22.75 -15.53
N VAL A 15 -5.20 22.31 -14.61
CA VAL A 15 -4.77 21.42 -13.51
C VAL A 15 -4.48 20.06 -14.12
N VAL A 16 -3.21 19.83 -14.48
CA VAL A 16 -2.74 18.53 -14.95
C VAL A 16 -2.85 17.55 -13.77
N ARG A 17 -3.84 16.65 -13.86
CA ARG A 17 -4.09 15.61 -12.86
C ARG A 17 -2.82 14.76 -12.70
N ALA A 18 -2.44 14.48 -11.46
CA ALA A 18 -1.27 13.65 -11.14
C ALA A 18 -1.40 12.21 -11.66
N ILE A 19 -2.64 11.77 -11.88
CA ILE A 19 -2.99 10.42 -12.26
C ILE A 19 -3.69 10.46 -13.62
N GLY A 20 -3.00 10.01 -14.66
CA GLY A 20 -3.59 9.80 -15.98
C GLY A 20 -4.66 8.68 -15.95
N PRO A 21 -5.51 8.58 -16.99
CA PRO A 21 -6.65 7.65 -17.00
C PRO A 21 -6.23 6.17 -16.82
N LYS A 22 -5.08 5.76 -17.39
CA LYS A 22 -4.53 4.41 -17.21
C LYS A 22 -4.04 4.17 -15.78
N LEU A 23 -3.34 5.13 -15.19
CA LEU A 23 -2.84 5.03 -13.81
C LEU A 23 -3.98 5.03 -12.78
N ARG A 24 -5.11 5.67 -13.10
CA ARG A 24 -6.32 5.64 -12.28
C ARG A 24 -6.96 4.25 -12.24
N LYS A 25 -7.03 3.55 -13.37
CA LYS A 25 -7.50 2.15 -13.41
C LYS A 25 -6.60 1.24 -12.57
N LEU A 26 -5.28 1.39 -12.71
CA LEU A 26 -4.31 0.63 -11.91
C LEU A 26 -4.48 0.91 -10.41
N LEU A 27 -4.74 2.15 -10.01
CA LEU A 27 -5.05 2.49 -8.63
C LEU A 27 -6.27 1.73 -8.10
N TYR A 28 -7.37 1.66 -8.86
CA TYR A 28 -8.55 0.90 -8.44
C TYR A 28 -8.29 -0.60 -8.33
N VAL A 29 -7.51 -1.17 -9.26
CA VAL A 29 -7.07 -2.57 -9.17
C VAL A 29 -6.25 -2.79 -7.91
N LEU A 30 -5.28 -1.92 -7.62
CA LEU A 30 -4.48 -1.97 -6.39
C LEU A 30 -5.33 -1.82 -5.14
N ALA A 31 -6.29 -0.91 -5.12
CA ALA A 31 -7.20 -0.73 -3.99
C ALA A 31 -8.06 -1.97 -3.75
N GLY A 32 -8.53 -2.61 -4.83
CA GLY A 32 -9.28 -3.88 -4.75
C GLY A 32 -8.42 -5.02 -4.22
N LEU A 33 -7.21 -5.21 -4.77
CA LEU A 33 -6.27 -6.24 -4.31
C LEU A 33 -5.85 -6.01 -2.86
N LEU A 34 -5.54 -4.77 -2.49
CA LEU A 34 -5.17 -4.41 -1.12
C LEU A 34 -6.34 -4.63 -0.15
N GLY A 35 -7.56 -4.27 -0.54
CA GLY A 35 -8.76 -4.51 0.27
C GLY A 35 -9.03 -5.99 0.50
N LEU A 36 -8.89 -6.81 -0.55
CA LEU A 36 -9.02 -8.26 -0.45
C LEU A 36 -7.92 -8.87 0.44
N LEU A 37 -6.66 -8.45 0.25
CA LEU A 37 -5.54 -8.88 1.06
C LEU A 37 -5.74 -8.50 2.54
N PHE A 38 -6.23 -7.28 2.81
CA PHE A 38 -6.52 -6.80 4.16
C PHE A 38 -7.63 -7.62 4.83
N ALA A 39 -8.72 -7.91 4.12
CA ALA A 39 -9.80 -8.75 4.64
C ALA A 39 -9.31 -10.17 4.95
N ASN A 40 -8.49 -10.75 4.07
CA ASN A 40 -7.87 -12.05 4.30
C ASN A 40 -6.92 -12.04 5.51
N SER A 41 -6.05 -11.02 5.63
CA SER A 41 -5.18 -10.86 6.80
C SER A 41 -5.97 -10.71 8.10
N ALA A 42 -7.06 -9.94 8.09
CA ALA A 42 -7.93 -9.78 9.25
C ALA A 42 -8.53 -11.11 9.67
N TYR A 43 -8.99 -11.93 8.72
CA TYR A 43 -9.46 -13.29 9.00
C TYR A 43 -8.39 -14.15 9.67
N LEU A 44 -7.17 -14.21 9.10
CA LEU A 44 -6.06 -14.99 9.67
C LEU A 44 -5.70 -14.52 11.08
N ALA A 45 -5.65 -13.20 11.29
CA ALA A 45 -5.37 -12.60 12.59
C ALA A 45 -6.47 -12.93 13.61
N THR A 46 -7.75 -12.86 13.21
CA THR A 46 -8.88 -13.21 14.08
C THR A 46 -8.85 -14.66 14.52
N ILE A 47 -8.64 -15.61 13.59
CA ILE A 47 -8.57 -17.04 13.95
C ILE A 47 -7.39 -17.31 14.88
N THR A 48 -6.22 -16.73 14.59
CA THR A 48 -5.04 -16.86 15.45
C THR A 48 -5.28 -16.25 16.84
N PHE A 49 -5.98 -15.12 16.91
CA PHE A 49 -6.32 -14.47 18.17
C PHE A 49 -7.34 -15.27 18.98
N LEU A 50 -8.36 -15.84 18.34
CA LEU A 50 -9.33 -16.71 19.01
C LEU A 50 -8.67 -17.99 19.54
N GLU A 51 -7.78 -18.60 18.77
CA GLU A 51 -6.98 -19.75 19.22
C GLU A 51 -6.13 -19.38 20.44
N TRP A 52 -5.50 -18.21 20.44
CA TRP A 52 -4.76 -17.71 21.60
C TRP A 52 -5.66 -17.49 22.84
N LEU A 53 -6.87 -16.96 22.66
CA LEU A 53 -7.82 -16.72 23.75
C LEU A 53 -8.39 -18.02 24.34
N HIS A 54 -8.82 -18.94 23.48
CA HIS A 54 -9.56 -20.14 23.89
C HIS A 54 -8.64 -21.35 24.13
N LYS A 55 -7.37 -21.29 23.70
CA LYS A 55 -6.40 -22.41 23.73
C LYS A 55 -6.88 -23.67 23.00
N GLU A 56 -7.79 -23.49 22.04
CA GLU A 56 -8.31 -24.53 21.15
C GLU A 56 -7.79 -24.30 19.74
N THR A 57 -7.49 -25.37 19.00
CA THR A 57 -6.99 -25.26 17.62
C THR A 57 -8.13 -24.94 16.66
N TYR A 58 -8.13 -23.73 16.11
CA TYR A 58 -9.08 -23.29 15.07
C TYR A 58 -8.47 -23.26 13.67
N GLN A 59 -7.14 -23.40 13.56
CA GLN A 59 -6.41 -23.42 12.28
C GLN A 59 -6.66 -24.71 11.47
N ASN A 60 -7.81 -24.78 10.82
CA ASN A 60 -8.25 -25.91 10.00
C ASN A 60 -7.77 -25.84 8.53
N TYR A 61 -8.26 -26.76 7.68
CA TYR A 61 -7.95 -26.76 6.24
C TYR A 61 -8.26 -25.42 5.56
N PHE A 62 -9.39 -24.80 5.90
CA PHE A 62 -9.78 -23.51 5.33
C PHE A 62 -8.83 -22.38 5.75
N TYR A 63 -8.33 -22.41 6.99
CA TYR A 63 -7.27 -21.50 7.44
C TYR A 63 -6.00 -21.64 6.57
N GLN A 64 -5.59 -22.87 6.27
CA GLN A 64 -4.44 -23.12 5.38
C GLN A 64 -4.69 -22.62 3.95
N CYS A 65 -5.89 -22.81 3.40
CA CYS A 65 -6.27 -22.24 2.12
C CYS A 65 -6.25 -20.71 2.14
N MET A 66 -6.74 -20.08 3.21
CA MET A 66 -6.71 -18.63 3.36
C MET A 66 -5.28 -18.10 3.51
N PHE A 67 -4.40 -18.83 4.20
CA PHE A 67 -2.98 -18.51 4.29
C PHE A 67 -2.29 -18.61 2.91
N LEU A 68 -2.57 -19.66 2.14
CA LEU A 68 -2.08 -19.77 0.75
C LEU A 68 -2.64 -18.65 -0.13
N ALA A 69 -3.91 -18.29 0.04
CA ALA A 69 -4.51 -17.16 -0.67
C ALA A 69 -3.83 -15.84 -0.28
N HIS A 70 -3.53 -15.61 0.99
CA HIS A 70 -2.77 -14.45 1.46
C HIS A 70 -1.42 -14.36 0.74
N LEU A 71 -0.69 -15.47 0.72
CA LEU A 71 0.60 -15.55 0.06
C LEU A 71 0.49 -15.24 -1.44
N ALA A 72 -0.45 -15.90 -2.14
CA ALA A 72 -0.65 -15.71 -3.58
C ALA A 72 -1.07 -14.26 -3.92
N LEU A 73 -2.00 -13.68 -3.15
CA LEU A 73 -2.45 -12.29 -3.30
C LEU A 73 -1.31 -11.31 -3.01
N GLY A 74 -0.50 -11.58 -1.98
CA GLY A 74 0.69 -10.80 -1.65
C GLY A 74 1.68 -10.77 -2.81
N LEU A 75 2.03 -11.93 -3.38
CA LEU A 75 2.91 -12.02 -4.54
C LEU A 75 2.33 -11.29 -5.76
N LEU A 76 1.03 -11.49 -6.03
CA LEU A 76 0.32 -10.82 -7.12
C LEU A 76 0.34 -9.29 -6.99
N LEU A 77 0.27 -8.77 -5.76
CA LEU A 77 0.25 -7.34 -5.48
C LEU A 77 1.60 -6.65 -5.75
N ILE A 78 2.74 -7.36 -5.59
CA ILE A 78 4.09 -6.77 -5.69
C ILE A 78 4.29 -6.05 -7.03
N VAL A 79 4.07 -6.76 -8.15
CA VAL A 79 4.32 -6.23 -9.49
C VAL A 79 3.49 -4.97 -9.80
N PRO A 80 2.14 -5.00 -9.73
CA PRO A 80 1.34 -3.81 -10.02
C PRO A 80 1.62 -2.68 -9.03
N PHE A 81 1.94 -2.98 -7.76
CA PHE A 81 2.26 -1.96 -6.77
C PHE A 81 3.56 -1.23 -7.11
N LEU A 82 4.63 -1.98 -7.46
CA LEU A 82 5.91 -1.40 -7.84
C LEU A 82 5.79 -0.57 -9.13
N VAL A 83 5.09 -1.10 -10.13
CA VAL A 83 4.83 -0.37 -11.40
C VAL A 83 4.10 0.94 -11.13
N PHE A 84 3.01 0.90 -10.34
CA PHE A 84 2.27 2.10 -9.98
C PHE A 84 3.16 3.10 -9.22
N SER A 85 3.89 2.63 -8.22
CA SER A 85 4.70 3.48 -7.34
C SER A 85 5.81 4.19 -8.11
N ILE A 86 6.53 3.48 -8.98
CA ILE A 86 7.62 4.05 -9.78
C ILE A 86 7.08 5.08 -10.78
N ILE A 87 5.99 4.75 -11.49
CA ILE A 87 5.38 5.68 -12.46
C ILE A 87 4.81 6.91 -11.74
N HIS A 88 4.12 6.70 -10.61
CA HIS A 88 3.59 7.78 -9.79
C HIS A 88 4.70 8.72 -9.33
N MET A 89 5.80 8.16 -8.80
CA MET A 89 6.95 8.94 -8.33
C MET A 89 7.56 9.78 -9.46
N ARG A 90 7.78 9.18 -10.64
CA ARG A 90 8.28 9.88 -11.84
C ARG A 90 7.33 10.99 -12.31
N ASN A 91 6.03 10.89 -12.06
CA ASN A 91 5.08 11.94 -12.43
C ASN A 91 4.96 13.06 -11.39
N THR A 92 5.41 12.81 -10.15
CA THR A 92 5.20 13.73 -9.03
C THR A 92 6.47 14.33 -8.44
N PHE A 93 7.67 13.83 -8.79
CA PHE A 93 8.93 14.27 -8.18
C PHE A 93 9.17 15.78 -8.32
N ASP A 94 8.76 16.39 -9.44
CA ASP A 94 9.00 17.82 -9.70
C ASP A 94 7.89 18.74 -9.17
N ARG A 95 6.90 18.20 -8.45
CA ARG A 95 5.80 19.03 -7.95
C ARG A 95 6.22 19.91 -6.77
N LYS A 96 5.73 21.15 -6.79
CA LYS A 96 5.99 22.18 -5.76
C LYS A 96 5.53 21.78 -4.35
N ASN A 97 4.54 20.90 -4.21
CA ASN A 97 4.11 20.40 -2.91
C ASN A 97 5.08 19.33 -2.37
N ARG A 98 6.23 19.78 -1.88
CA ARG A 98 7.29 18.93 -1.33
C ARG A 98 6.83 18.11 -0.12
N LYS A 99 5.82 18.57 0.63
CA LYS A 99 5.25 17.82 1.78
C LYS A 99 4.57 16.54 1.30
N ALA A 100 3.67 16.63 0.32
CA ALA A 100 3.00 15.46 -0.24
C ALA A 100 3.98 14.46 -0.87
N VAL A 101 5.01 14.96 -1.56
CA VAL A 101 6.08 14.13 -2.14
C VAL A 101 6.89 13.39 -1.06
N LYS A 102 7.29 14.07 0.03
CA LYS A 102 8.00 13.43 1.15
C LYS A 102 7.17 12.32 1.81
N VAL A 103 5.87 12.57 2.04
CA VAL A 103 4.97 11.53 2.59
C VAL A 103 4.80 10.38 1.59
N GLY A 104 4.79 10.67 0.28
CA GLY A 104 4.78 9.64 -0.77
C GLY A 104 6.02 8.75 -0.74
N TYR A 105 7.22 9.31 -0.56
CA TYR A 105 8.44 8.52 -0.35
C TYR A 105 8.38 7.70 0.93
N ALA A 106 7.89 8.27 2.04
CA ALA A 106 7.73 7.54 3.29
C ALA A 106 6.77 6.35 3.14
N LEU A 107 5.61 6.57 2.49
CA LEU A 107 4.65 5.51 2.19
C LEU A 107 5.27 4.41 1.31
N PHE A 108 6.06 4.80 0.31
CA PHE A 108 6.76 3.85 -0.56
C PHE A 108 7.75 2.98 0.23
N VAL A 109 8.59 3.59 1.09
CA VAL A 109 9.54 2.87 1.94
C VAL A 109 8.83 1.92 2.90
N VAL A 110 7.79 2.38 3.59
CA VAL A 110 7.00 1.50 4.49
C VAL A 110 6.35 0.36 3.74
N SER A 111 5.85 0.61 2.52
CA SER A 111 5.28 -0.45 1.68
C SER A 111 6.33 -1.46 1.20
N LEU A 112 7.55 -0.99 0.90
CA LEU A 112 8.70 -1.87 0.61
C LEU A 112 9.07 -2.74 1.82
N LEU A 113 9.06 -2.18 3.03
CA LEU A 113 9.29 -2.95 4.26
C LEU A 113 8.18 -3.98 4.48
N LEU A 114 6.92 -3.62 4.23
CA LEU A 114 5.78 -4.54 4.31
C LEU A 114 5.93 -5.71 3.33
N LEU A 115 6.19 -5.43 2.05
CA LEU A 115 6.35 -6.46 1.03
C LEU A 115 7.61 -7.29 1.26
N GLY A 116 8.73 -6.65 1.62
CA GLY A 116 10.00 -7.31 1.91
C GLY A 116 9.91 -8.22 3.14
N SER A 117 9.24 -7.78 4.20
CA SER A 117 8.99 -8.63 5.38
C SER A 117 8.07 -9.81 5.05
N GLY A 118 7.05 -9.61 4.21
CA GLY A 118 6.18 -10.70 3.73
C GLY A 118 6.96 -11.75 2.94
N LEU A 119 7.83 -11.31 2.02
CA LEU A 119 8.74 -12.19 1.28
C LEU A 119 9.77 -12.86 2.19
N ALA A 120 10.26 -12.20 3.23
CA ALA A 120 11.22 -12.78 4.18
C ALA A 120 10.58 -13.85 5.08
N LEU A 121 9.25 -13.78 5.30
CA LEU A 121 8.48 -14.81 6.01
C LEU A 121 8.06 -15.97 5.10
N PHE A 122 8.15 -15.81 3.78
CA PHE A 122 7.85 -16.85 2.82
C PHE A 122 8.88 -17.98 2.95
N ARG A 123 8.40 -19.17 3.32
CA ARG A 123 9.24 -20.36 3.44
C ARG A 123 9.25 -21.13 2.13
N VAL A 124 10.38 -21.05 1.43
CA VAL A 124 10.74 -21.96 0.33
C VAL A 124 12.01 -22.68 0.75
N GLN A 125 12.12 -23.97 0.44
CA GLN A 125 13.31 -24.76 0.76
C GLN A 125 14.59 -24.01 0.32
N GLY A 126 15.35 -23.48 1.29
CA GLY A 126 16.56 -22.67 1.08
C GLY A 126 16.52 -21.23 1.63
N PHE A 127 15.34 -20.61 1.76
CA PHE A 127 15.16 -19.25 2.31
C PHE A 127 14.42 -19.30 3.65
N GLU A 128 15.05 -19.86 4.68
CA GLU A 128 14.49 -19.92 6.03
C GLU A 128 15.34 -19.12 7.02
N ILE A 129 14.72 -18.12 7.65
CA ILE A 129 15.32 -17.44 8.80
C ILE A 129 15.30 -18.40 9.98
N LYS A 130 16.43 -19.08 10.19
CA LYS A 130 16.63 -20.05 11.29
C LYS A 130 16.69 -19.40 12.67
N GLN A 131 17.12 -18.13 12.74
CA GLN A 131 17.22 -17.39 14.00
C GLN A 131 15.85 -16.93 14.50
N PRO A 132 15.42 -17.34 15.71
CA PRO A 132 14.07 -17.06 16.22
C PRO A 132 13.82 -15.57 16.50
N THR A 133 14.84 -14.83 16.94
CA THR A 133 14.79 -13.39 17.19
C THR A 133 14.53 -12.61 15.92
N THR A 134 15.32 -12.86 14.87
CA THR A 134 15.18 -12.23 13.56
C THR A 134 13.79 -12.51 12.97
N ARG A 135 13.30 -13.75 13.08
CA ARG A 135 11.95 -14.11 12.64
C ARG A 135 10.85 -13.35 13.37
N ALA A 136 10.97 -13.20 14.69
CA ALA A 136 10.01 -12.44 15.48
C ALA A 136 9.98 -10.96 15.07
N VAL A 137 11.16 -10.35 14.85
CA VAL A 137 11.26 -8.96 14.38
C VAL A 137 10.59 -8.79 13.02
N VAL A 138 10.88 -9.67 12.06
CA VAL A 138 10.28 -9.62 10.71
C VAL A 138 8.76 -9.83 10.78
N TYR A 139 8.29 -10.74 11.63
CA TYR A 139 6.87 -10.96 11.87
C TYR A 139 6.17 -9.70 12.39
N TRP A 140 6.70 -9.09 13.45
CA TRP A 140 6.13 -7.87 14.02
C TRP A 140 6.19 -6.69 13.04
N LEU A 141 7.28 -6.57 12.28
CA LEU A 141 7.36 -5.62 11.18
C LEU A 141 6.22 -5.85 10.20
N HIS A 142 6.01 -7.09 9.75
CA HIS A 142 4.95 -7.40 8.78
C HIS A 142 3.54 -7.12 9.32
N VAL A 143 3.29 -7.37 10.61
CA VAL A 143 1.99 -7.13 11.26
C VAL A 143 1.71 -5.64 11.49
N ILE A 144 2.73 -4.85 11.85
CA ILE A 144 2.58 -3.44 12.22
C ILE A 144 2.66 -2.51 10.99
N SER A 145 3.47 -2.86 9.99
CA SER A 145 3.66 -2.09 8.76
C SER A 145 2.36 -1.72 8.01
N PRO A 146 1.34 -2.59 7.86
CA PRO A 146 0.15 -2.22 7.11
C PRO A 146 -0.67 -1.14 7.82
N LEU A 147 -0.64 -1.07 9.15
CA LEU A 147 -1.28 0.01 9.91
C LEU A 147 -0.61 1.36 9.62
N PHE A 148 0.72 1.39 9.62
CA PHE A 148 1.49 2.58 9.24
C PHE A 148 1.27 2.95 7.76
N ALA A 149 1.22 1.97 6.86
CA ALA A 149 0.96 2.22 5.45
C ALA A 149 -0.42 2.86 5.23
N VAL A 150 -1.46 2.36 5.91
CA VAL A 150 -2.81 2.95 5.83
C VAL A 150 -2.80 4.38 6.39
N TRP A 151 -2.19 4.60 7.55
CA TRP A 151 -2.07 5.95 8.13
C TRP A 151 -1.33 6.92 7.19
N LEU A 152 -0.17 6.52 6.67
CA LEU A 152 0.61 7.32 5.74
C LEU A 152 -0.13 7.57 4.44
N TYR A 153 -0.92 6.61 3.95
CA TYR A 153 -1.77 6.80 2.78
C TYR A 153 -2.84 7.88 3.02
N LEU A 154 -3.48 7.88 4.20
CA LEU A 154 -4.44 8.92 4.57
C LEU A 154 -3.77 10.30 4.63
N VAL A 155 -2.62 10.41 5.30
CA VAL A 155 -1.84 11.66 5.37
C VAL A 155 -1.38 12.11 3.98
N HIS A 156 -0.91 11.19 3.15
CA HIS A 156 -0.50 11.46 1.77
C HIS A 156 -1.67 12.04 0.96
N ARG A 157 -2.86 11.46 1.11
CA ARG A 157 -4.08 11.92 0.43
C ARG A 157 -4.56 13.28 0.95
N LEU A 158 -4.47 13.53 2.26
CA LEU A 158 -4.83 14.83 2.85
C LEU A 158 -3.85 15.93 2.43
N ALA A 159 -2.58 15.60 2.25
CA ALA A 159 -1.56 16.54 1.76
C ALA A 159 -1.66 16.81 0.24
N GLY A 160 -2.37 15.95 -0.51
CA GLY A 160 -2.55 16.05 -1.96
C GLY A 160 -3.82 16.79 -2.39
N PRO A 161 -3.92 17.27 -3.65
CA PRO A 161 -5.17 17.81 -4.20
C PRO A 161 -6.27 16.73 -4.22
N LYS A 162 -7.53 17.11 -3.95
CA LYS A 162 -8.70 16.22 -4.02
C LYS A 162 -8.84 15.63 -5.45
N ILE A 163 -9.18 14.33 -5.53
CA ILE A 163 -9.24 13.51 -6.76
C ILE A 163 -10.43 13.90 -7.64
#